data_AF-A0A1W9TVE6-F1
#
_entry.id   AF-A0A1W9TVE6-F1
#
_cell.length_a   1.000
_cell.length_b   1.000
_cell.length_c   1.000
_cell.angle_alpha   90.00
_cell.angle_beta   90.00
_cell.angle_gamma   90.00
#
_symmetry.space_group_name_H-M   'P 1'
#
loop_
_entity.id
_entity.type
_entity.pdbx_description
1 polymer ?
#
loop_
_entity_poly.entity_id
_entity_poly.type
_entity_poly.pdbx_seq_one_letter_code
_entity_poly.pdbx_strand_id
1 'polypeptide(L)'
;MKYKFFSGVSTNPLVALMLIAGITLVIYGNTYGVPFVFDGKVQIENKEKIRDINNYMSLKGFKSQRPLVEFSFAVNYHLGKLNPFGFHLVNILIHLTNGILVYFLALTVFGRLSFLQDKQCEPLVASKYHPTRKNRSGKSTLSTEKLRGEPFSSIPPLLSTTWAQGCFYNDSCPPDAGGSCGHVVTGCIATA
;
A
#
# COMPACT_ATOMS: atom_id res chain seq x y z
N MET A 1 4.35 -2.88 21.81
CA MET A 1 3.33 -1.83 21.99
C MET A 1 2.24 -2.08 20.95
N LYS A 2 0.98 -2.30 21.33
CA LYS A 2 -0.11 -2.62 20.38
C LYS A 2 -0.59 -1.32 19.72
N TYR A 3 -0.40 -1.16 18.41
CA TYR A 3 -0.84 0.04 17.70
C TYR A 3 -2.36 0.21 17.82
N LYS A 4 -2.74 1.36 18.37
CA LYS A 4 -4.11 1.79 18.64
C LYS A 4 -4.69 2.59 17.46
N PHE A 5 -4.25 2.32 16.23
CA PHE A 5 -4.62 3.11 15.04
C PHE A 5 -6.07 2.88 14.57
N PHE A 6 -6.71 1.81 15.04
CA PHE A 6 -8.13 1.52 14.78
C PHE A 6 -8.86 1.25 16.11
N SER A 7 -9.10 2.28 16.91
CA SER A 7 -9.82 2.16 18.19
C SER A 7 -11.34 1.92 18.04
N GLY A 8 -11.87 1.92 16.81
CA GLY A 8 -13.31 1.74 16.54
C GLY A 8 -13.67 0.59 15.58
N VAL A 9 -12.69 -0.09 14.97
CA VAL A 9 -12.95 -1.22 14.06
C VAL A 9 -12.69 -2.51 14.81
N SER A 10 -13.70 -3.38 14.87
CA SER A 10 -13.53 -4.74 15.38
C SER A 10 -12.32 -5.39 14.72
N THR A 11 -11.30 -5.74 15.52
CA THR A 11 -10.09 -6.44 15.04
C THR A 11 -10.37 -7.88 14.63
N ASN A 12 -11.62 -8.36 14.76
CA ASN A 12 -11.99 -9.70 14.37
C ASN A 12 -12.07 -9.79 12.83
N PRO A 13 -11.20 -10.57 12.18
CA PRO A 13 -11.21 -10.71 10.72
C PRO A 13 -12.54 -11.26 10.20
N LEU A 14 -13.26 -12.07 10.98
CA LEU A 14 -14.56 -12.60 10.59
C LEU A 14 -15.61 -11.50 10.41
N VAL A 15 -15.59 -10.47 11.26
CA VAL A 15 -16.51 -9.32 11.14
C VAL A 15 -16.21 -8.56 9.86
N ALA A 16 -14.94 -8.32 9.55
CA ALA A 16 -14.54 -7.69 8.29
C ALA A 16 -14.99 -8.50 7.06
N LEU A 17 -14.77 -9.82 7.07
CA LEU A 17 -15.20 -10.71 5.98
C LEU A 17 -16.73 -10.72 5.81
N MET A 18 -17.49 -10.79 6.91
CA MET A 18 -18.95 -10.71 6.87
C MET A 18 -19.45 -9.36 6.33
N LEU A 19 -18.80 -8.25 6.72
CA LEU A 19 -19.13 -6.92 6.19
C LEU A 19 -18.85 -6.83 4.70
N ILE A 20 -17.69 -7.32 4.23
CA ILE A 20 -17.35 -7.35 2.80
C ILE A 20 -18.39 -8.17 2.03
N ALA A 21 -18.76 -9.35 2.54
CA ALA A 21 -19.78 -10.19 1.94
C ALA A 21 -21.14 -9.49 1.89
N GLY A 22 -21.59 -8.92 3.01
CA GLY A 22 -22.87 -8.22 3.12
C GLY A 22 -22.95 -7.02 2.19
N ILE A 23 -21.91 -6.17 2.16
CA ILE A 23 -21.86 -5.00 1.27
C ILE A 23 -21.86 -5.42 -0.20
N THR A 24 -21.10 -6.46 -0.55
CA THR A 24 -21.09 -6.99 -1.93
C THR A 24 -22.49 -7.45 -2.34
N LEU A 25 -23.18 -8.21 -1.49
CA LEU A 25 -24.55 -8.67 -1.77
C LEU A 25 -25.56 -7.52 -1.84
N VAL A 26 -25.44 -6.49 -1.00
CA VAL A 26 -26.34 -5.34 -1.04
C VAL A 26 -26.16 -4.53 -2.32
N ILE A 27 -24.92 -4.28 -2.74
CA ILE A 27 -24.61 -3.48 -3.94
C ILE A 27 -25.02 -4.23 -5.22
N TYR A 28 -24.73 -5.53 -5.30
CA TYR A 28 -24.94 -6.32 -6.52
C TYR A 28 -26.20 -7.19 -6.51
N GLY A 29 -26.91 -7.28 -5.39
CA GLY A 29 -28.04 -8.21 -5.23
C GLY A 29 -29.22 -7.93 -6.16
N ASN A 30 -29.37 -6.70 -6.64
CA ASN A 30 -30.42 -6.36 -7.62
C ASN A 30 -30.05 -6.71 -9.08
N THR A 31 -28.83 -7.22 -9.34
CA THR A 31 -28.33 -7.45 -10.71
C THR A 31 -28.78 -8.79 -11.31
N TYR A 32 -29.20 -9.76 -10.49
CA TYR A 32 -29.47 -11.15 -10.94
C TYR A 32 -30.51 -11.27 -12.07
N GLY A 33 -31.51 -10.38 -12.12
CA GLY A 33 -32.56 -10.40 -13.14
C GLY A 33 -32.31 -9.46 -14.31
N VAL A 34 -31.20 -8.73 -14.33
CA VAL A 34 -30.93 -7.71 -15.35
C VAL A 34 -30.39 -8.40 -16.62
N PRO A 35 -30.95 -8.11 -17.81
CA PRO A 35 -30.48 -8.70 -19.06
C PRO A 35 -29.07 -8.21 -19.43
N PHE A 36 -28.49 -8.79 -20.48
CA PHE A 36 -27.19 -8.31 -21.00
C PHE A 36 -27.33 -6.91 -21.60
N VAL A 37 -26.50 -5.98 -21.13
CA VAL A 37 -26.44 -4.59 -21.61
C VAL A 37 -24.99 -4.28 -22.04
N PHE A 38 -24.83 -3.34 -22.99
CA PHE A 38 -23.53 -2.90 -23.52
C PHE A 38 -22.67 -4.07 -24.01
N ASP A 39 -21.44 -4.18 -23.49
CA ASP A 39 -20.48 -5.23 -23.80
C ASP A 39 -21.04 -6.63 -23.55
N GLY A 40 -22.02 -6.81 -22.65
CA GLY A 40 -22.68 -8.10 -22.45
C GLY A 40 -23.34 -8.62 -23.72
N LYS A 41 -23.94 -7.73 -24.53
CA LYS A 41 -24.54 -8.14 -25.82
C LYS A 41 -23.46 -8.57 -26.81
N VAL A 42 -22.41 -7.76 -26.94
CA VAL A 42 -21.35 -7.99 -27.94
C VAL A 42 -20.46 -9.19 -27.58
N GLN A 43 -20.13 -9.35 -26.29
CA GLN A 43 -19.17 -10.34 -25.83
C GLN A 43 -19.79 -11.66 -25.40
N ILE A 44 -21.08 -11.69 -25.07
CA ILE A 44 -21.76 -12.89 -24.59
C ILE A 44 -22.86 -13.30 -25.57
N GLU A 45 -23.88 -12.45 -25.75
CA GLU A 45 -25.08 -12.82 -26.52
C GLU A 45 -24.79 -13.06 -28.01
N ASN A 46 -24.08 -12.10 -28.64
CA ASN A 46 -23.78 -12.10 -30.07
C ASN A 46 -22.51 -12.88 -30.43
N LYS A 47 -21.72 -13.28 -29.44
CA LYS A 47 -20.40 -13.89 -29.68
C LYS A 47 -20.49 -15.40 -29.80
N GLU A 48 -20.73 -15.90 -30.99
CA GLU A 48 -20.93 -17.35 -31.19
C GLU A 48 -19.74 -18.23 -30.77
N LYS A 49 -18.52 -17.68 -30.76
CA LYS A 49 -17.31 -18.41 -30.35
C LYS A 49 -17.40 -18.97 -28.93
N ILE A 50 -18.07 -18.29 -28.01
CA ILE A 50 -18.21 -18.73 -26.61
C ILE A 50 -19.14 -19.94 -26.46
N ARG A 51 -19.90 -20.29 -27.52
CA ARG A 51 -20.87 -21.39 -27.46
C ARG A 51 -20.19 -22.77 -27.47
N ASP A 52 -18.93 -22.83 -27.90
CA ASP A 52 -18.08 -24.02 -27.85
C ASP A 52 -16.86 -23.78 -26.97
N ILE A 53 -16.80 -24.48 -25.84
CA ILE A 53 -15.72 -24.41 -24.85
C ILE A 53 -14.37 -24.88 -25.41
N ASN A 54 -14.37 -25.76 -26.41
CA ASN A 54 -13.15 -26.31 -27.00
C ASN A 54 -12.32 -25.25 -27.75
N ASN A 55 -12.97 -24.16 -28.19
CA ASN A 55 -12.29 -23.01 -28.78
C ASN A 55 -11.30 -22.36 -27.82
N TYR A 56 -11.53 -22.49 -26.50
CA TYR A 56 -10.75 -21.84 -25.46
C TYR A 56 -9.87 -22.79 -24.65
N MET A 57 -10.16 -24.11 -24.67
CA MET A 57 -9.29 -25.14 -24.11
C MET A 57 -8.06 -25.44 -24.97
N SER A 58 -8.03 -24.96 -26.22
CA SER A 58 -6.89 -25.12 -27.13
C SER A 58 -6.04 -23.87 -27.22
N LEU A 59 -4.81 -23.98 -27.76
CA LEU A 59 -3.92 -22.86 -28.05
C LEU A 59 -4.56 -21.77 -28.93
N LYS A 60 -5.65 -22.09 -29.65
CA LYS A 60 -6.43 -21.10 -30.43
C LYS A 60 -7.10 -20.06 -29.52
N GLY A 61 -7.50 -20.44 -28.31
CA GLY A 61 -8.13 -19.55 -27.33
C GLY A 61 -7.23 -18.42 -26.87
N PHE A 62 -5.92 -18.69 -26.76
CA PHE A 62 -4.91 -17.69 -26.38
C PHE A 62 -4.70 -16.59 -27.43
N LYS A 63 -5.23 -16.73 -28.65
CA LYS A 63 -5.20 -15.68 -29.66
C LYS A 63 -6.24 -14.58 -29.42
N SER A 64 -7.18 -14.78 -28.50
CA SER A 64 -8.10 -13.71 -28.09
C SER A 64 -7.36 -12.62 -27.31
N GLN A 65 -7.88 -11.39 -27.38
CA GLN A 65 -7.45 -10.27 -26.54
C GLN A 65 -7.74 -10.49 -25.05
N ARG A 66 -8.70 -11.36 -24.71
CA ARG A 66 -9.17 -11.60 -23.34
C ARG A 66 -9.42 -13.10 -23.10
N PRO A 67 -8.38 -13.95 -23.21
CA PRO A 67 -8.56 -15.40 -23.27
C PRO A 67 -9.19 -15.98 -22.01
N LEU A 68 -8.79 -15.50 -20.83
CA LEU A 68 -9.34 -15.96 -19.54
C LEU A 68 -10.80 -15.54 -19.34
N VAL A 69 -11.15 -14.32 -19.75
CA VAL A 69 -12.52 -13.80 -19.63
C VAL A 69 -13.45 -14.55 -20.59
N GLU A 70 -13.03 -14.72 -21.85
CA GLU A 70 -13.82 -15.45 -22.83
C GLU A 70 -13.95 -16.94 -22.48
N PHE A 71 -12.91 -17.54 -21.91
CA PHE A 71 -13.01 -18.89 -21.35
C PHE A 71 -14.04 -18.96 -20.21
N SER A 72 -14.02 -18.01 -19.27
CA SER A 72 -15.03 -17.93 -18.21
C SER A 72 -16.45 -17.78 -18.76
N PHE A 73 -16.64 -16.99 -19.82
CA PHE A 73 -17.94 -16.88 -20.50
C PHE A 73 -18.35 -18.17 -21.20
N ALA A 74 -17.41 -18.88 -21.84
CA ALA A 74 -17.69 -20.16 -22.48
C ALA A 74 -18.09 -21.25 -21.46
N VAL A 75 -17.43 -21.28 -20.30
CA VAL A 75 -17.82 -22.17 -19.18
C VAL A 75 -19.22 -21.80 -18.67
N ASN A 76 -19.50 -20.51 -18.44
CA ASN A 76 -20.84 -20.06 -18.03
C ASN A 76 -21.91 -20.46 -19.05
N TYR A 77 -21.65 -20.24 -20.33
CA TYR A 77 -22.56 -20.63 -21.41
C TYR A 77 -22.76 -22.15 -21.46
N HIS A 78 -21.72 -22.94 -21.24
CA HIS A 78 -21.82 -24.40 -21.23
C HIS A 78 -22.78 -24.89 -20.13
N LEU A 79 -22.71 -24.28 -18.94
CA LEU A 79 -23.51 -24.65 -17.77
C LEU A 79 -24.94 -24.08 -17.79
N GLY A 80 -25.13 -22.85 -18.29
CA GLY A 80 -26.38 -22.10 -18.14
C GLY A 80 -26.87 -21.38 -19.41
N LYS A 81 -26.23 -21.59 -20.56
CA LYS A 81 -26.53 -20.93 -21.84
C LYS A 81 -26.57 -19.41 -21.70
N LEU A 82 -27.58 -18.74 -22.25
CA LEU A 82 -27.74 -17.28 -22.18
C LEU A 82 -28.56 -16.83 -20.95
N ASN A 83 -28.64 -17.65 -19.89
CA ASN A 83 -29.29 -17.22 -18.66
C ASN A 83 -28.40 -16.19 -17.93
N PRO A 84 -28.80 -14.91 -17.81
CA PRO A 84 -27.98 -13.86 -17.21
C PRO A 84 -27.62 -14.14 -15.74
N PHE A 85 -28.48 -14.87 -15.02
CA PHE A 85 -28.29 -15.21 -13.62
C PHE A 85 -26.91 -15.84 -13.35
N GLY A 86 -26.50 -16.81 -14.19
CA GLY A 86 -25.22 -17.51 -14.02
C GLY A 86 -24.02 -16.58 -14.16
N PHE A 87 -24.05 -15.70 -15.16
CA PHE A 87 -22.98 -14.72 -15.39
C PHE A 87 -22.87 -13.71 -14.24
N HIS A 88 -24.01 -13.20 -13.75
CA HIS A 88 -24.04 -12.28 -12.61
C HIS A 88 -23.57 -12.95 -11.32
N LEU A 89 -23.97 -14.20 -11.08
CA LEU A 89 -23.49 -14.98 -9.93
C LEU A 89 -21.97 -15.11 -9.93
N VAL A 90 -21.38 -15.50 -11.06
CA VAL A 90 -19.91 -15.62 -11.17
C VAL A 90 -19.23 -14.27 -10.96
N ASN A 91 -19.77 -13.18 -11.52
CA ASN A 91 -19.22 -11.83 -11.30
C ASN A 91 -19.27 -11.44 -9.82
N ILE A 92 -20.37 -11.70 -9.12
CA ILE A 92 -20.50 -11.41 -7.68
C ILE A 92 -19.48 -12.22 -6.87
N LEU A 93 -19.27 -13.51 -7.19
CA LEU A 93 -18.25 -14.33 -6.53
C LEU A 93 -16.84 -13.81 -6.77
N ILE A 94 -16.54 -13.32 -7.98
CA ILE A 94 -15.26 -12.68 -8.30
C ILE A 94 -15.10 -11.38 -7.49
N HIS A 95 -16.12 -10.53 -7.41
CA HIS A 95 -16.08 -9.30 -6.62
C HIS A 95 -15.88 -9.58 -5.13
N LEU A 96 -16.58 -10.58 -4.59
CA LEU A 96 -16.41 -11.01 -3.21
C LEU A 96 -14.98 -11.50 -2.93
N THR A 97 -14.47 -12.38 -3.81
CA THR A 97 -13.11 -12.92 -3.67
C THR A 97 -12.08 -11.80 -3.75
N ASN A 98 -12.21 -10.87 -4.69
CA ASN A 98 -11.31 -9.72 -4.81
C ASN A 98 -11.39 -8.80 -3.59
N GLY A 99 -12.58 -8.55 -3.04
CA GLY A 99 -12.72 -7.77 -1.80
C GLY A 99 -11.98 -8.40 -0.62
N ILE A 100 -12.08 -9.73 -0.48
CA ILE A 100 -11.35 -10.49 0.54
C ILE A 100 -9.83 -10.41 0.31
N LEU A 101 -9.37 -10.58 -0.93
CA LEU A 101 -7.95 -10.48 -1.27
C LEU A 101 -7.39 -9.07 -0.99
N VAL A 102 -8.14 -8.02 -1.33
CA VAL A 102 -7.75 -6.63 -1.05
C VAL A 102 -7.67 -6.39 0.45
N TYR A 103 -8.59 -6.95 1.24
CA TYR A 103 -8.51 -6.88 2.71
C TYR A 103 -7.20 -7.48 3.24
N PHE A 104 -6.83 -8.69 2.80
CA PHE A 104 -5.55 -9.30 3.22
C PHE A 104 -4.33 -8.57 2.69
N LEU A 105 -4.39 -8.03 1.47
CA LEU A 105 -3.33 -7.22 0.91
C LEU A 105 -3.13 -5.95 1.73
N ALA A 106 -4.21 -5.26 2.10
CA ALA A 106 -4.17 -4.08 2.96
C ALA A 106 -3.53 -4.39 4.31
N LEU A 107 -3.93 -5.49 4.98
CA LEU A 107 -3.29 -5.91 6.23
C LEU A 107 -1.78 -6.14 6.07
N THR A 108 -1.37 -6.76 4.96
CA THR A 108 0.04 -7.03 4.67
C THR A 108 0.83 -5.75 4.44
N VAL A 109 0.28 -4.83 3.63
CA VAL A 109 0.94 -3.56 3.29
C VAL A 109 1.03 -2.65 4.51
N PHE A 110 -0.08 -2.41 5.19
CA PHE A 110 -0.11 -1.51 6.35
C PHE A 110 0.65 -2.08 7.55
N GLY A 111 0.62 -3.40 7.75
CA GLY A 111 1.43 -4.04 8.79
C GLY A 111 2.95 -3.91 8.55
N ARG A 112 3.38 -3.93 7.28
CA ARG A 112 4.80 -3.67 6.94
C ARG A 112 5.17 -2.21 7.07
N LEU A 113 4.29 -1.29 6.68
CA LEU A 113 4.54 0.15 6.81
C LEU A 113 4.68 0.57 8.29
N SER A 114 3.81 0.08 9.19
CA SER A 114 3.95 0.35 10.62
C SER A 114 5.28 -0.13 11.20
N PHE A 115 5.77 -1.29 10.72
CA PHE A 115 7.06 -1.83 11.16
C PHE A 115 8.26 -1.00 10.69
N LEU A 116 8.19 -0.42 9.49
CA LEU A 116 9.25 0.46 8.99
C LEU A 116 9.31 1.78 9.77
N GLN A 117 8.17 2.27 10.23
CA GLN A 117 8.07 3.51 10.99
C GLN A 117 8.72 3.41 12.38
N ASP A 118 8.50 2.28 13.07
CA ASP A 118 9.14 2.01 14.36
C ASP A 118 10.68 1.95 14.28
N LYS A 119 11.25 1.64 13.12
CA LYS A 119 12.70 1.53 12.93
C LYS A 119 13.39 2.85 12.58
N GLN A 120 12.65 3.85 12.08
CA GLN A 120 13.23 5.12 11.62
C GLN A 120 13.31 6.18 12.74
N CYS A 121 12.58 6.01 13.84
CA CYS A 121 12.61 6.92 14.99
C CYS A 121 13.59 6.50 16.11
N GLU A 122 14.66 5.76 15.79
CA GLU A 122 15.85 5.72 16.66
C GLU A 122 16.65 6.99 16.38
N PRO A 123 16.68 7.98 17.30
CA PRO A 123 17.39 9.24 17.04
C PRO A 123 18.86 8.93 16.77
N LEU A 124 19.37 9.40 15.62
CA LEU A 124 20.79 9.37 15.24
C LEU A 124 21.71 10.10 16.25
N VAL A 125 21.14 10.69 17.31
CA VAL A 125 21.84 11.39 18.39
C VAL A 125 22.62 10.43 19.33
N ALA A 126 22.41 9.11 19.26
CA ALA A 126 23.15 8.15 20.08
C ALA A 126 24.44 7.60 19.43
N SER A 127 24.82 8.05 18.22
CA SER A 127 26.12 7.69 17.63
C SER A 127 27.26 8.53 18.23
N LYS A 128 27.65 8.13 19.43
CA LYS A 128 29.01 8.25 20.03
C LYS A 128 29.83 9.47 19.57
N TYR A 129 29.71 10.57 20.31
CA TYR A 129 30.88 11.42 20.53
C TYR A 129 31.95 10.57 21.23
N HIS A 130 32.94 10.10 20.48
CA HIS A 130 34.10 9.43 21.04
C HIS A 130 35.13 10.52 21.39
N PRO A 131 35.38 10.84 22.67
CA PRO A 131 36.43 11.79 23.01
C PRO A 131 37.76 11.12 22.65
N THR A 132 38.42 11.62 21.60
CA THR A 132 39.78 11.21 21.28
C THR A 132 40.68 11.61 22.46
N ARG A 133 41.26 10.59 23.08
CA ARG A 133 42.16 10.68 24.24
C ARG A 133 43.35 11.57 23.86
N LYS A 134 43.45 12.75 24.48
CA LYS A 134 44.62 13.64 24.41
C LYS A 134 45.87 12.85 24.77
N ASN A 135 46.85 12.86 23.88
CA ASN A 135 48.23 12.64 24.28
C ASN A 135 49.14 13.53 23.43
N ARG A 136 49.66 14.60 24.04
CA ARG A 136 50.95 15.20 23.69
C ARG A 136 51.40 16.17 24.78
N SER A 137 52.53 15.80 25.38
CA SER A 137 53.52 16.70 25.96
C SER A 137 53.71 17.94 25.07
N GLY A 138 53.78 19.12 25.69
CA GLY A 138 54.21 20.35 25.02
C GLY A 138 53.34 21.57 25.37
N LYS A 139 53.93 22.52 26.09
CA LYS A 139 53.38 23.85 26.39
C LYS A 139 53.03 24.62 25.09
N SER A 140 51.83 25.18 25.01
CA SER A 140 51.64 26.58 24.58
C SER A 140 50.27 27.09 25.03
N THR A 141 50.31 28.26 25.65
CA THR A 141 49.19 29.09 26.05
C THR A 141 48.41 29.58 24.82
N LEU A 142 47.12 29.22 24.70
CA LEU A 142 46.16 30.04 23.95
C LEU A 142 44.76 29.80 24.54
N SER A 143 44.17 30.88 25.05
CA SER A 143 42.82 30.96 25.60
C SER A 143 41.79 30.45 24.59
N THR A 144 41.16 29.32 24.88
CA THR A 144 40.00 28.80 24.14
C THR A 144 38.76 28.91 25.01
N GLU A 145 38.49 30.13 25.48
CA GLU A 145 37.24 30.50 26.14
C GLU A 145 36.17 30.96 25.12
N LYS A 146 36.33 30.60 23.84
CA LYS A 146 35.50 31.16 22.75
C LYS A 146 35.12 30.18 21.64
N LEU A 147 34.70 28.97 22.00
CA LEU A 147 33.92 28.09 21.09
C LEU A 147 32.95 27.21 21.90
N ARG A 148 32.18 27.80 22.82
CA ARG A 148 30.85 27.25 23.13
C ARG A 148 29.97 27.69 21.96
N GLY A 149 29.88 26.83 20.94
CA GLY A 149 28.81 26.97 19.95
C GLY A 149 27.50 26.90 20.72
N GLU A 150 26.72 27.97 20.66
CA GLU A 150 25.33 27.98 21.12
C GLU A 150 24.63 26.73 20.58
N PRO A 151 23.84 26.00 21.40
CA PRO A 151 23.04 24.90 20.88
C PRO A 151 22.17 25.49 19.78
N PHE A 152 22.32 25.00 18.55
CA PHE A 152 21.49 25.43 17.44
C PHE A 152 20.03 25.30 17.89
N SER A 153 19.35 26.45 17.99
CA SER A 153 17.92 26.49 18.27
C SER A 153 17.25 25.58 17.24
N SER A 154 16.59 24.53 17.70
CA SER A 154 15.81 23.67 16.80
C SER A 154 14.83 24.57 16.06
N ILE A 155 14.96 24.63 14.74
CA ILE A 155 14.04 25.39 13.89
C ILE A 155 12.70 24.65 14.00
N PRO A 156 11.60 25.31 14.40
CA PRO A 156 10.29 24.67 14.45
C PRO A 156 9.91 24.15 13.06
N PRO A 157 9.15 23.05 12.98
CA PRO A 157 8.85 22.43 11.71
C PRO A 157 8.01 23.36 10.82
N LEU A 158 8.36 23.43 9.53
CA LEU A 158 7.57 24.17 8.52
C LEU A 158 6.15 23.61 8.37
N LEU A 159 5.96 22.33 8.70
CA LEU A 159 4.68 21.63 8.70
C LEU A 159 4.48 20.94 10.05
N SER A 160 3.37 21.23 10.74
CA SER A 160 3.02 20.58 12.01
C SER A 160 2.51 19.15 11.86
N THR A 161 2.33 18.68 10.63
CA THR A 161 1.95 17.28 10.35
C THR A 161 3.19 16.40 10.34
N THR A 162 3.13 15.32 11.11
CA THR A 162 4.19 14.29 11.13
C THR A 162 3.99 13.23 10.05
N TRP A 163 2.98 13.38 9.19
CA TRP A 163 2.63 12.38 8.15
C TRP A 163 2.53 10.95 8.70
N ALA A 164 2.05 10.85 9.94
CA ALA A 164 2.03 9.66 10.79
C ALA A 164 3.40 9.15 11.27
N GLN A 165 4.53 9.62 10.72
CA GLN A 165 5.90 9.15 11.00
C GLN A 165 6.35 9.30 12.47
N GLY A 166 5.63 10.08 13.28
CA GLY A 166 5.88 10.22 14.72
C GLY A 166 6.99 11.21 15.09
N CYS A 167 7.73 11.70 14.10
CA CYS A 167 8.70 12.79 14.21
C CYS A 167 8.36 13.90 13.20
N PHE A 168 8.85 15.11 13.45
CA PHE A 168 8.69 16.18 12.48
C PHE A 168 9.72 16.04 11.35
N TYR A 169 9.38 16.56 10.17
CA TYR A 169 10.21 16.44 8.97
C TYR A 169 11.66 16.94 9.17
N ASN A 170 11.82 18.04 9.89
CA ASN A 170 13.10 18.64 10.28
C ASN A 170 13.92 17.79 11.25
N ASP A 171 13.32 16.92 12.05
CA ASP A 171 14.04 16.03 12.98
C ASP A 171 14.80 14.92 12.26
N SER A 172 14.44 14.65 11.00
CA SER A 172 15.13 13.67 10.15
C SER A 172 16.36 14.25 9.44
N CYS A 173 16.65 15.54 9.66
CA CYS A 173 17.73 16.23 8.97
C CYS A 173 18.96 16.39 9.87
N PRO A 174 20.13 15.89 9.43
CA PRO A 174 21.36 16.13 10.16
C PRO A 174 21.70 17.62 10.13
N PRO A 175 22.33 18.15 11.18
CA PRO A 175 22.75 19.55 11.24
C PRO A 175 23.84 19.89 10.21
N ASP A 176 24.47 18.89 9.58
CA ASP A 176 25.43 19.10 8.50
C ASP A 176 24.77 19.03 7.11
N ALA A 177 24.94 20.09 6.32
CA ALA A 177 24.44 20.10 4.94
C ALA A 177 25.16 19.09 4.02
N GLY A 178 26.28 18.52 4.47
CA GLY A 178 27.11 17.59 3.70
C GLY A 178 26.64 16.13 3.72
N GLY A 179 25.83 15.75 4.71
CA GLY A 179 25.44 14.37 4.98
C GLY A 179 26.63 13.41 5.14
N SER A 180 26.34 12.16 5.51
CA SER A 180 27.38 11.14 5.66
C SER A 180 28.05 10.80 4.32
N CYS A 181 29.38 10.68 4.32
CA CYS A 181 30.18 10.30 3.14
C CYS A 181 30.12 11.27 1.94
N GLY A 182 29.81 12.56 2.17
CA GLY A 182 29.75 13.56 1.11
C GLY A 182 28.50 13.45 0.23
N HIS A 183 27.48 12.73 0.70
CA HIS A 183 26.18 12.63 0.06
C HIS A 183 25.13 13.40 0.87
N VAL A 184 24.48 14.37 0.23
CA VAL A 184 23.36 15.11 0.84
C VAL A 184 22.17 14.17 1.02
N VAL A 185 21.57 14.16 2.21
CA VAL A 185 20.33 13.42 2.46
C VAL A 185 19.17 14.05 1.67
N THR A 186 18.58 13.28 0.78
CA THR A 186 17.41 13.70 -0.01
C THR A 186 16.20 13.86 0.91
N GLY A 187 15.60 15.04 0.92
CA GLY A 187 14.47 15.37 1.81
C GLY A 187 14.82 16.30 2.98
N CYS A 188 15.98 16.98 2.94
CA CYS A 188 16.34 17.99 3.94
C CYS A 188 16.53 19.40 3.39
N ILE A 189 16.16 19.61 2.13
CA ILE A 189 16.15 20.94 1.55
C ILE A 189 14.85 21.61 2.02
N ALA A 190 14.99 22.71 2.77
CA ALA A 190 13.92 23.68 2.91
C ALA A 190 13.49 24.06 1.49
N THR A 191 12.28 23.65 1.09
CA THR A 191 11.64 24.27 -0.06
C THR A 191 11.47 25.74 0.32
N ALA A 192 12.16 26.61 -0.43
CA ALA A 192 12.15 28.05 -0.23
C ALA A 192 10.73 28.62 -0.43
#